data_AF-A0A2D9GBL2-F1
#
_entry.id   AF-A0A2D9GBL2-F1
#
_cell.length_a   1.000
_cell.length_b   1.000
_cell.length_c   1.000
_cell.angle_alpha   90.00
_cell.angle_beta   90.00
_cell.angle_gamma   90.00
#
_symmetry.space_group_name_H-M   'P 1'
#
loop_
_entity.id
_entity.type
_entity.pdbx_description
1 polymer ?
#
loop_
_entity_poly.entity_id
_entity_poly.type
_entity_poly.pdbx_seq_one_letter_code
_entity_poly.pdbx_strand_id
1 'polypeptide(L)'
;MIEKTVNEGQTTVHFIVPPLKADLMRIWKSTFLKPNNTERVSKMILNHNISTFPKWTKINTNKMNSFTLIFESLPKECTSFDLIEDALEDGGFHFKNIKRNINDVYQIIL
;
A
#
# COMPACT_ATOMS: atom_id res chain seq x y z
N MET A 1 27.28 16.63 -8.83
CA MET A 1 25.97 16.42 -9.46
C MET A 1 24.96 16.33 -8.33
N ILE A 2 24.09 17.31 -8.18
CA ILE A 2 23.02 17.28 -7.19
C ILE A 2 21.88 16.53 -7.87
N GLU A 3 21.58 15.33 -7.39
CA GLU A 3 20.40 14.59 -7.83
C GLU A 3 19.18 15.49 -7.60
N LYS A 4 18.57 15.88 -8.71
CA LYS A 4 17.32 16.62 -8.72
C LYS A 4 16.27 15.64 -8.20
N THR A 5 15.92 15.74 -6.93
CA THR A 5 14.76 15.05 -6.38
C THR A 5 13.56 15.55 -7.15
N VAL A 6 13.07 14.75 -8.08
CA VAL A 6 11.82 15.03 -8.75
C VAL A 6 10.77 15.01 -7.64
N ASN A 7 10.12 16.13 -7.40
CA ASN A 7 9.00 16.22 -6.48
C ASN A 7 7.80 15.53 -7.16
N GLU A 8 7.85 14.20 -7.29
CA GLU A 8 6.79 13.36 -7.86
C GLU A 8 5.76 13.11 -6.76
N GLY A 9 4.50 13.49 -6.99
CA GLY A 9 3.44 13.34 -5.99
C GLY A 9 3.29 11.89 -5.55
N GLN A 10 3.39 11.60 -4.25
CA GLN A 10 3.30 10.23 -3.74
C GLN A 10 1.84 9.79 -3.62
N THR A 11 1.59 8.49 -3.72
CA THR A 11 0.28 7.91 -3.38
C THR A 11 0.35 7.24 -2.01
N THR A 12 -0.57 7.58 -1.12
CA THR A 12 -0.58 7.10 0.28
C THR A 12 -1.83 6.26 0.54
N VAL A 13 -1.64 5.08 1.12
CA VAL A 13 -2.75 4.21 1.54
C VAL A 13 -2.62 3.94 3.03
N HIS A 14 -3.61 4.40 3.80
CA HIS A 14 -3.75 4.09 5.21
C HIS A 14 -4.60 2.84 5.39
N PHE A 15 -4.08 1.90 6.17
CA PHE A 15 -4.80 0.71 6.56
C PHE A 15 -5.25 0.80 8.01
N ILE A 16 -6.50 0.48 8.25
CA ILE A 16 -7.08 0.27 9.58
C ILE A 16 -7.25 -1.23 9.77
N VAL A 17 -6.72 -1.73 10.87
CA VAL A 17 -6.80 -3.15 11.26
C VAL A 17 -7.72 -3.25 12.47
N PRO A 18 -8.93 -3.84 12.31
CA PRO A 18 -9.83 -4.07 13.43
C PRO A 18 -9.22 -4.96 14.52
N PRO A 19 -9.71 -4.84 15.78
CA PRO A 19 -9.41 -5.81 16.82
C PRO A 19 -9.65 -7.25 16.34
N LEU A 20 -8.88 -8.20 16.87
CA LEU A 20 -8.98 -9.64 16.58
C LEU A 20 -8.75 -10.06 15.11
N LYS A 21 -8.39 -9.14 14.20
CA LYS A 21 -8.16 -9.48 12.78
C LYS A 21 -6.99 -10.45 12.58
N ALA A 22 -5.90 -10.25 13.32
CA ALA A 22 -4.69 -11.07 13.29
C ALA A 22 -3.85 -10.82 14.54
N ASP A 23 -3.01 -11.79 14.93
CA ASP A 23 -2.01 -11.62 15.99
C ASP A 23 -0.71 -10.98 15.47
N LEU A 24 -0.32 -11.36 14.26
CA LEU A 24 0.88 -10.90 13.57
C LEU A 24 0.52 -10.50 12.14
N MET A 25 1.11 -9.39 11.68
CA MET A 25 0.99 -8.95 10.30
C MET A 25 2.35 -8.50 9.75
N ARG A 26 2.49 -8.58 8.44
CA ARG A 26 3.63 -8.07 7.68
C ARG A 26 3.15 -7.64 6.31
N ILE A 27 4.01 -6.92 5.58
CA ILE A 27 3.80 -6.58 4.18
C ILE A 27 4.95 -7.13 3.33
N TRP A 28 4.68 -7.53 2.09
CA TRP A 28 5.69 -7.89 1.11
C TRP A 28 6.25 -6.65 0.40
N LYS A 29 7.48 -6.77 -0.12
CA LYS A 29 8.04 -5.70 -0.99
C LYS A 29 7.37 -5.66 -2.36
N SER A 30 6.78 -6.78 -2.77
CA SER A 30 5.97 -6.96 -3.98
C SER A 30 4.54 -6.43 -3.79
N THR A 31 4.39 -5.32 -3.08
CA THR A 31 3.14 -4.58 -2.95
C THR A 31 3.19 -3.33 -3.81
N PHE A 32 2.21 -3.14 -4.69
CA PHE A 32 2.21 -2.09 -5.69
C PHE A 32 0.79 -1.66 -6.09
N LEU A 33 0.71 -0.49 -6.70
CA LEU A 33 -0.51 -0.01 -7.36
C LEU A 33 -0.41 -0.33 -8.85
N LYS A 34 -1.47 -0.91 -9.41
CA LYS A 34 -1.61 -1.23 -10.83
C LYS A 34 -2.72 -0.35 -11.42
N PRO A 35 -2.38 0.76 -12.08
CA PRO A 35 -3.34 1.53 -12.85
C PRO A 35 -4.03 0.64 -13.89
N ASN A 36 -5.35 0.81 -14.04
CA ASN A 36 -6.15 -0.06 -14.92
C ASN A 36 -6.01 0.27 -16.40
N ASN A 37 -5.35 1.38 -16.75
CA ASN A 37 -5.19 1.87 -18.11
C ASN A 37 -3.73 1.81 -18.62
N THR A 38 -2.79 1.26 -17.84
CA THR A 38 -1.39 1.14 -18.27
C THR A 38 -0.69 -0.08 -17.68
N GLU A 39 0.38 -0.50 -18.34
CA GLU A 39 1.20 -1.59 -17.85
C GLU A 39 2.12 -1.19 -16.68
N ARG A 40 2.45 0.09 -16.55
CA ARG A 40 3.34 0.60 -15.50
C ARG A 40 2.67 0.54 -14.13
N VAL A 41 3.34 -0.07 -13.16
CA VAL A 41 2.96 -0.08 -11.74
C VAL A 41 3.63 1.05 -10.96
N SER A 42 2.98 1.51 -9.90
CA SER A 42 3.57 2.40 -8.90
C SER A 42 4.02 1.56 -7.70
N LYS A 43 5.32 1.48 -7.46
CA LYS A 43 5.90 0.61 -6.43
C LYS A 43 5.80 1.22 -5.04
N MET A 44 5.73 0.37 -4.02
CA MET A 44 5.86 0.82 -2.63
C MET A 44 7.29 1.34 -2.38
N ILE A 45 7.40 2.57 -1.90
CA ILE A 45 8.65 3.23 -1.56
C ILE A 45 8.94 3.05 -0.06
N LEU A 46 7.92 3.18 0.78
CA LEU A 46 8.03 3.20 2.24
C LEU A 46 6.79 2.60 2.91
N ASN A 47 6.99 2.13 4.14
CA ASN A 47 5.90 1.72 5.03
C ASN A 47 6.15 2.22 6.45
N HIS A 48 5.07 2.41 7.20
CA HIS A 48 5.09 2.85 8.59
C HIS A 48 4.20 1.97 9.45
N ASN A 49 4.67 1.61 10.65
CA ASN A 49 3.96 0.78 11.65
C ASN A 49 3.60 -0.64 11.18
N ILE A 50 4.26 -1.14 10.13
CA ILE A 50 4.20 -2.53 9.69
C ILE A 50 5.60 -2.98 9.27
N SER A 51 5.92 -4.25 9.50
CA SER A 51 7.21 -4.83 9.11
C SER A 51 7.11 -5.44 7.73
N THR A 52 8.21 -5.38 6.98
CA THR A 52 8.32 -6.10 5.72
C THR A 52 8.80 -7.54 5.93
N PHE A 53 8.31 -8.48 5.14
CA PHE A 53 8.83 -9.87 5.10
C PHE A 53 10.37 -9.89 5.11
N PRO A 54 11.02 -10.78 5.89
CA PRO A 54 10.42 -11.87 6.69
C PRO A 54 9.98 -11.46 8.10
N LYS A 55 10.15 -10.18 8.48
CA LYS A 55 9.85 -9.71 9.84
C LYS A 55 8.35 -9.53 10.04
N TRP A 56 7.90 -9.78 11.26
CA TRP A 56 6.50 -9.65 11.68
C TRP A 56 6.31 -8.48 12.64
N THR A 57 5.17 -7.81 12.52
CA THR A 57 4.69 -6.82 13.49
C THR A 57 3.60 -7.45 14.35
N LYS A 58 3.72 -7.29 15.66
CA LYS A 58 2.67 -7.70 16.59
C LYS A 58 1.50 -6.73 16.50
N ILE A 59 0.32 -7.26 16.25
CA ILE A 59 -0.92 -6.51 16.24
C ILE A 59 -1.54 -6.57 17.64
N ASN A 60 -2.04 -5.43 18.11
CA ASN A 60 -2.75 -5.41 19.37
C ASN A 60 -4.21 -5.82 19.12
N THR A 61 -4.56 -7.04 19.49
CA THR A 61 -5.88 -7.63 19.25
C THR A 61 -7.02 -7.00 20.05
N ASN A 62 -6.73 -6.12 21.02
CA ASN A 62 -7.72 -5.47 21.88
C ASN A 62 -8.09 -4.04 21.41
N LYS A 63 -7.49 -3.54 20.33
CA LYS A 63 -7.77 -2.19 19.83
C LYS A 63 -7.62 -2.10 18.31
N MET A 64 -8.07 -0.98 17.74
CA MET A 64 -7.78 -0.63 16.36
C MET A 64 -6.28 -0.39 16.20
N ASN A 65 -5.69 -0.98 15.16
CA ASN A 65 -4.31 -0.71 14.76
C ASN A 65 -4.33 -0.02 13.39
N SER A 66 -3.23 0.62 13.03
CA SER A 66 -3.07 1.22 11.72
C SER A 66 -1.64 1.15 11.22
N PHE A 67 -1.51 1.06 9.90
CA PHE A 67 -0.24 1.18 9.21
C PHE A 67 -0.44 1.95 7.90
N THR A 68 0.65 2.44 7.33
CA THR A 68 0.62 3.25 6.11
C THR A 68 1.61 2.69 5.11
N LEU A 69 1.18 2.60 3.85
CA LEU A 69 2.04 2.31 2.70
C LEU A 69 2.12 3.55 1.81
N ILE A 70 3.33 3.89 1.39
CA ILE A 70 3.62 5.04 0.51
C ILE A 70 4.18 4.49 -0.81
N PHE A 71 3.60 4.92 -1.92
CA PHE A 71 3.92 4.48 -3.27
C PHE A 71 4.45 5.62 -4.13
N GLU A 72 5.12 5.24 -5.21
CA GLU A 72 5.41 6.14 -6.34
C GLU A 72 4.12 6.80 -6.87
N SER A 73 4.28 7.90 -7.59
CA SER A 73 3.15 8.60 -8.21
C SER A 73 2.36 7.68 -9.14
N LEU A 74 1.02 7.82 -9.12
CA LEU A 74 0.19 7.26 -10.16
C LEU A 74 0.33 8.09 -11.45
N PRO A 75 0.36 7.46 -12.64
CA PRO A 75 0.37 8.17 -13.93
C PRO A 75 -0.74 9.22 -14.01
N LYS A 76 -0.51 10.35 -14.68
CA LYS A 76 -1.46 11.47 -14.70
C LYS A 76 -2.84 11.08 -15.24
N GLU A 77 -2.86 10.17 -16.20
CA GLU A 77 -4.03 9.63 -16.86
C GLU A 77 -4.76 8.55 -16.06
N CYS A 78 -4.22 8.10 -14.92
CA CYS A 78 -4.85 7.07 -14.08
C CYS A 78 -6.18 7.58 -13.52
N THR A 79 -7.26 6.84 -13.78
CA THR A 79 -8.61 7.11 -13.25
C THR A 79 -9.04 6.09 -12.19
N SER A 80 -8.47 4.88 -12.26
CA SER A 80 -8.64 3.82 -11.27
C SER A 80 -7.43 2.89 -11.29
N PHE A 81 -7.20 2.23 -10.17
CA PHE A 81 -6.09 1.29 -9.99
C PHE A 81 -6.49 0.15 -9.06
N ASP A 82 -5.74 -0.93 -9.15
CA ASP A 82 -5.75 -2.02 -8.19
C ASP A 82 -4.60 -1.85 -7.20
N LEU A 83 -4.81 -2.20 -5.94
CA LEU A 83 -3.75 -2.36 -4.94
C LEU A 83 -3.52 -3.85 -4.71
N ILE A 84 -2.32 -4.30 -5.05
CA ILE A 84 -1.96 -5.71 -5.09
C ILE A 84 -0.76 -5.93 -4.18
N GLU A 85 -0.85 -6.95 -3.33
CA GLU A 85 0.28 -7.57 -2.68
C GLU A 85 0.50 -8.94 -3.29
N ASP A 86 1.53 -9.04 -4.14
CA ASP A 86 1.93 -10.28 -4.80
C ASP A 86 2.85 -11.07 -3.86
N ALA A 87 2.23 -11.79 -2.91
CA ALA A 87 2.94 -12.64 -1.97
C ALA A 87 3.25 -14.01 -2.61
N LEU A 88 4.45 -14.53 -2.34
CA LEU A 88 4.83 -15.90 -2.77
C LEU A 88 4.02 -17.01 -2.07
N GLU A 89 3.28 -16.67 -1.00
CA GLU A 89 2.47 -17.57 -0.19
C GLU A 89 1.00 -17.12 -0.23
N ASP A 90 0.05 -18.04 0.00
CA ASP A 90 -1.37 -17.72 0.18
C ASP A 90 -1.55 -16.76 1.36
N GLY A 91 -1.64 -15.46 1.07
CA GLY A 91 -1.70 -14.42 2.11
C GLY A 91 -1.60 -12.97 1.61
N GLY A 92 -1.36 -12.76 0.31
CA GLY A 92 -1.46 -11.43 -0.29
C GLY A 92 -2.90 -10.94 -0.41
N PHE A 93 -3.06 -9.65 -0.70
CA PHE A 93 -4.37 -9.02 -0.94
C PHE A 93 -4.47 -8.44 -2.35
N HIS A 94 -5.72 -8.29 -2.81
CA HIS A 94 -6.03 -7.62 -4.07
C HIS A 94 -7.30 -6.76 -3.91
N PHE A 95 -7.11 -5.46 -3.75
CA PHE A 95 -8.21 -4.49 -3.76
C PHE A 95 -8.36 -3.93 -5.17
N LYS A 96 -9.49 -4.22 -5.82
CA LYS A 96 -9.72 -3.90 -7.24
C LYS A 96 -10.43 -2.56 -7.44
N ASN A 97 -10.13 -1.91 -8.56
CA ASN A 97 -10.86 -0.78 -9.12
C ASN A 97 -11.05 0.39 -8.14
N ILE A 98 -10.02 0.69 -7.35
CA ILE A 98 -10.02 1.87 -6.48
C ILE A 98 -10.04 3.11 -7.38
N LYS A 99 -11.09 3.92 -7.28
CA LYS A 99 -11.22 5.17 -8.04
C LYS A 99 -10.18 6.18 -7.55
N ARG A 100 -9.43 6.77 -8.47
CA ARG A 100 -8.44 7.79 -8.13
C ARG A 100 -9.15 9.04 -7.59
N ASN A 101 -8.62 9.61 -6.52
CA ASN A 101 -9.04 10.90 -5.99
C ASN A 101 -7.94 11.97 -6.16
N ILE A 102 -8.29 13.24 -6.00
CA ILE A 102 -7.40 14.38 -6.25
C ILE A 102 -6.20 14.45 -5.29
N ASN A 103 -6.30 13.84 -4.13
CA ASN A 103 -5.26 13.92 -3.10
C ASN A 103 -4.27 12.74 -3.18
N ASP A 104 -4.61 11.69 -3.94
CA ASP A 104 -3.89 10.41 -3.93
C ASP A 104 -3.67 9.85 -2.51
N VAL A 105 -4.64 10.08 -1.61
CA VAL A 105 -4.69 9.51 -0.25
C VAL A 105 -5.94 8.64 -0.10
N TYR A 106 -5.74 7.41 0.34
CA TYR A 106 -6.79 6.39 0.45
C TYR A 106 -6.79 5.76 1.84
N GLN A 107 -7.94 5.23 2.24
CA GLN A 107 -8.10 4.47 3.48
C GLN A 107 -8.79 3.13 3.19
N ILE A 108 -8.24 2.06 3.76
CA ILE A 108 -8.77 0.69 3.66
C ILE A 108 -8.95 0.14 5.07
N ILE A 109 -10.08 -0.53 5.32
CA ILE A 109 -10.35 -1.28 6.55
C ILE A 109 -10.21 -2.76 6.20
N LEU A 110 -9.34 -3.49 6.91
CA LEU A 110 -9.05 -4.90 6.67
C LEU A 110 -10.05 -5.86 7.31
#